data_AF-Q119D2-F1
#
_entry.id   AF-Q119D2-F1
#
_cell.length_a   1.000
_cell.length_b   1.000
_cell.length_c   1.000
_cell.angle_alpha   90.00
_cell.angle_beta   90.00
_cell.angle_gamma   90.00
#
_symmetry.space_group_name_H-M   'P 1'
#
loop_
_entity.id
_entity.type
_entity.pdbx_description
1 polymer ?
#
loop_
_entity_poly.entity_id
_entity_poly.type
_entity_poly.pdbx_seq_one_letter_code
_entity_poly.pdbx_strand_id
1 'polypeptide(L)'
;MVQEVEKIRQREFPEAAPTANPVFYRTYSRKTKTGRETWVEVCDRTIDGLRKLGQLTEEETDLLYRMQSQLKALSSGRWLWVGGV
;
A
#
# COMPACT_ATOMS: atom_id res chain seq x y z
N MET A 1 -25.93 6.32 -22.82
CA MET A 1 -25.54 7.57 -22.13
C MET A 1 -24.46 7.22 -21.13
N VAL A 2 -23.21 7.66 -21.37
CA VAL A 2 -22.12 7.48 -20.41
C VAL A 2 -22.18 8.67 -19.46
N GLN A 3 -22.35 8.43 -18.16
CA GLN A 3 -22.29 9.49 -17.16
C GLN A 3 -20.83 9.91 -17.00
N GLU A 4 -20.53 11.18 -17.26
CA GLU A 4 -19.25 11.77 -16.85
C GLU A 4 -19.26 11.95 -15.34
N VAL A 5 -18.61 11.02 -14.65
CA VAL A 5 -18.34 11.14 -13.22
C VAL A 5 -17.08 11.97 -13.08
N GLU A 6 -17.19 13.16 -12.49
CA GLU A 6 -16.03 13.93 -12.03
C GLU A 6 -15.23 13.07 -11.04
N LYS A 7 -14.15 12.45 -11.53
CA LYS A 7 -13.22 11.71 -10.68
C LYS A 7 -12.39 12.71 -9.91
N ILE A 8 -12.74 12.91 -8.65
CA ILE A 8 -11.84 13.50 -7.65
C ILE A 8 -10.59 12.62 -7.61
N ARG A 9 -9.52 13.05 -8.30
CA ARG A 9 -8.24 12.34 -8.31
C ARG A 9 -7.50 12.64 -7.01
N GLN A 10 -7.87 11.98 -5.93
CA GLN A 10 -6.97 11.83 -4.79
C GLN A 10 -5.84 10.90 -5.27
N ARG A 11 -4.69 11.47 -5.65
CA ARG A 11 -3.58 10.69 -6.21
C ARG A 11 -2.71 10.18 -5.05
N GLU A 12 -2.96 8.94 -4.62
CA GLU A 12 -2.07 8.19 -3.73
C GLU A 12 -0.69 7.89 -4.36
N PHE A 13 -0.58 8.01 -5.69
CA PHE A 13 0.60 7.62 -6.45
C PHE A 13 1.12 8.78 -7.32
N PRO A 14 2.44 8.84 -7.60
CA PRO A 14 3.03 9.89 -8.43
C PRO A 14 2.43 9.97 -9.84
N GLU A 15 2.36 11.17 -10.41
CA GLU A 15 1.86 11.38 -11.79
C GLU A 15 2.69 10.65 -12.85
N ALA A 16 4.01 10.55 -12.62
CA ALA A 16 4.93 9.82 -13.48
C ALA A 16 4.67 8.28 -13.51
N ALA A 17 3.78 7.77 -12.65
CA ALA A 17 3.43 6.35 -12.57
C ALA A 17 1.96 6.11 -12.94
N PRO A 18 1.56 6.28 -14.22
CA PRO A 18 0.16 6.26 -14.64
C PRO A 18 -0.54 4.90 -14.40
N THR A 19 0.22 3.82 -14.31
CA THR A 19 -0.29 2.46 -14.06
C THR A 19 -0.29 2.08 -12.58
N ALA A 20 0.30 2.87 -11.68
CA ALA A 20 0.44 2.51 -10.27
C ALA A 20 -0.92 2.31 -9.59
N ASN A 21 -1.85 3.26 -9.77
CA ASN A 21 -3.18 3.18 -9.18
C ASN A 21 -3.96 1.92 -9.63
N PRO A 22 -4.16 1.65 -10.95
CA PRO A 22 -4.89 0.45 -11.36
C PRO A 22 -4.16 -0.85 -10.99
N VAL A 23 -2.82 -0.88 -10.99
CA VAL A 23 -2.05 -2.07 -10.58
C VAL A 23 -2.19 -2.33 -9.08
N PHE A 24 -2.09 -1.30 -8.24
CA PHE A 24 -2.24 -1.40 -6.79
C PHE A 24 -3.62 -1.94 -6.42
N TYR A 25 -4.68 -1.27 -6.91
CA TYR A 25 -6.04 -1.65 -6.57
C TYR A 25 -6.47 -3.00 -7.13
N ARG A 26 -5.86 -3.49 -8.23
CA ARG A 26 -6.19 -4.84 -8.74
C ARG A 26 -5.39 -5.96 -8.10
N THR A 27 -4.24 -5.67 -7.48
CA THR A 27 -3.27 -6.71 -7.06
C THR A 27 -3.00 -6.77 -5.56
N TYR A 28 -2.84 -5.62 -4.90
CA TYR A 28 -2.32 -5.57 -3.52
C TYR A 28 -3.34 -5.07 -2.50
N SER A 29 -4.24 -4.19 -2.93
CA SER A 29 -5.33 -3.70 -2.09
C SER A 29 -6.36 -4.81 -1.85
N ARG A 30 -6.49 -5.29 -0.61
CA ARG A 30 -7.51 -6.30 -0.25
C ARG A 30 -8.89 -5.67 -0.10
N LYS A 31 -9.93 -6.48 -0.25
CA LYS A 31 -11.29 -6.10 0.13
C LYS A 31 -11.46 -6.25 1.64
N THR A 32 -11.98 -5.22 2.28
CA THR A 32 -12.37 -5.16 3.68
C THR A 32 -13.89 -5.01 3.78
N LYS A 33 -14.43 -4.94 5.00
CA LYS A 33 -15.87 -4.67 5.23
C LYS A 33 -16.28 -3.27 4.78
N THR A 34 -15.36 -2.32 4.76
CA THR A 34 -15.61 -0.90 4.47
C THR A 34 -15.21 -0.49 3.06
N GLY A 35 -14.51 -1.35 2.31
CA GLY A 35 -14.09 -1.04 0.95
C GLY A 35 -12.83 -1.79 0.55
N ARG A 36 -11.93 -1.10 -0.12
CA ARG A 36 -10.62 -1.62 -0.50
C ARG A 36 -9.55 -0.91 0.33
N GLU A 37 -8.49 -1.62 0.71
CA GLU A 37 -7.35 -1.04 1.41
C GLU A 37 -6.72 0.11 0.58
N THR A 38 -6.47 1.24 1.22
CA THR A 38 -5.64 2.35 0.75
C THR A 38 -4.15 1.97 0.77
N TRP A 39 -3.30 2.78 0.14
CA TRP A 39 -1.85 2.53 0.19
C TRP A 39 -1.30 2.58 1.62
N VAL A 40 -1.82 3.51 2.44
CA VAL A 40 -1.43 3.66 3.86
C VAL A 40 -1.79 2.41 4.66
N GLU A 41 -3.03 1.91 4.54
CA GLU A 41 -3.45 0.69 5.25
C GLU A 41 -2.60 -0.54 4.86
N VAL A 42 -2.19 -0.64 3.60
CA VAL A 42 -1.26 -1.71 3.16
C VAL A 42 0.11 -1.53 3.79
N CYS A 43 0.63 -0.30 3.91
CA CYS A 43 1.87 -0.01 4.62
C CYS A 43 1.77 -0.41 6.09
N ASP A 44 0.76 0.08 6.80
CA ASP A 44 0.53 -0.23 8.23
C ASP A 44 0.55 -1.73 8.47
N ARG A 45 -0.27 -2.47 7.71
CA ARG A 45 -0.40 -3.91 7.84
C ARG A 45 0.93 -4.63 7.59
N THR A 46 1.56 -4.37 6.45
CA THR A 46 2.74 -5.13 6.02
C THR A 46 3.97 -4.82 6.86
N ILE A 47 4.13 -3.58 7.34
CA ILE A 47 5.23 -3.17 8.20
C ILE A 47 5.05 -3.70 9.61
N ASP A 48 3.84 -3.64 10.20
CA ASP A 48 3.61 -4.25 11.52
C ASP A 48 3.85 -5.77 11.49
N GLY A 49 3.49 -6.44 10.40
CA GLY A 49 3.82 -7.84 10.17
C GLY A 49 5.33 -8.10 10.15
N LEU A 50 6.12 -7.26 9.48
CA LEU A 50 7.58 -7.39 9.43
C LEU A 50 8.22 -7.08 10.78
N ARG A 51 7.74 -6.06 11.49
CA ARG A 51 8.18 -5.72 12.85
C ARG A 51 8.04 -6.91 13.78
N LYS A 52 6.87 -7.55 13.79
CA LYS A 52 6.60 -8.74 14.61
C LYS A 52 7.45 -9.94 14.20
N LEU A 53 7.57 -10.21 12.90
CA LEU A 53 8.32 -11.37 12.39
C LEU A 53 9.83 -11.24 12.60
N GLY A 54 10.36 -10.05 12.31
CA GLY A 54 11.79 -9.75 12.37
C GLY A 54 12.27 -9.26 13.75
N GLN A 55 11.36 -9.07 14.70
CA GLN A 55 11.64 -8.45 16.01
C GLN A 55 12.37 -7.11 15.87
N LEU A 56 11.92 -6.30 14.91
CA LEU A 56 12.57 -5.05 14.54
C LEU A 56 12.44 -3.99 15.63
N THR A 57 13.45 -3.12 15.73
CA THR A 57 13.36 -1.94 16.59
C THR A 57 12.37 -0.93 16.03
N GLU A 58 12.04 0.08 16.84
CA GLU A 58 11.19 1.19 16.41
C GLU A 58 11.83 1.97 15.26
N GLU A 59 13.12 2.24 15.33
CA GLU A 59 13.87 2.97 14.30
C GLU A 59 13.93 2.20 12.97
N GLU A 60 14.11 0.88 13.03
CA GLU A 60 14.08 0.02 11.85
C GLU A 60 12.69 0.00 11.22
N THR A 61 11.65 -0.11 12.04
CA THR A 61 10.26 -0.09 11.60
C THR A 61 9.91 1.24 10.93
N ASP A 62 10.31 2.36 11.52
CA ASP A 62 10.10 3.70 10.97
C ASP A 62 10.84 3.94 9.66
N LEU A 63 12.06 3.43 9.54
CA LEU A 63 12.80 3.46 8.28
C LEU A 63 12.06 2.67 7.20
N LEU A 64 11.64 1.44 7.48
CA LEU A 64 10.90 0.61 6.52
C LEU A 64 9.57 1.27 6.12
N TYR A 65 8.84 1.82 7.09
CA TYR A 65 7.59 2.53 6.83
C TYR A 65 7.77 3.73 5.91
N ARG A 66 8.78 4.59 6.16
CA ARG A 66 9.10 5.70 5.26
C ARG A 66 9.51 5.23 3.87
N MET A 67 10.33 4.19 3.77
CA MET A 67 10.80 3.70 2.46
C MET A 67 9.66 3.09 1.65
N GLN A 68 8.77 2.34 2.28
CA GLN A 68 7.61 1.75 1.62
C GLN A 68 6.57 2.81 1.25
N SER A 69 6.16 3.68 2.19
CA SER A 69 5.17 4.73 1.91
C SER A 69 5.60 5.65 0.75
N GLN A 70 6.90 5.91 0.60
CA GLN A 70 7.48 6.70 -0.50
C GLN A 70 7.76 5.89 -1.77
N LEU A 71 7.39 4.61 -1.83
CA LEU A 71 7.62 3.70 -2.96
C LEU A 71 9.11 3.55 -3.33
N LYS A 72 10.03 3.73 -2.36
CA LYS A 72 11.48 3.66 -2.56
C LYS A 72 12.04 2.26 -2.35
N ALA A 73 11.46 1.51 -1.40
CA ALA A 73 11.77 0.11 -1.18
C ALA A 73 10.48 -0.62 -0.82
N LEU A 74 10.22 -1.74 -1.49
CA LEU A 74 9.03 -2.54 -1.30
C LEU A 74 9.43 -3.95 -0.89
N SER A 75 8.62 -4.55 -0.01
CA SER A 75 8.67 -5.99 0.20
C SER A 75 8.24 -6.74 -1.08
N SER A 76 8.46 -8.06 -1.11
CA SER A 76 8.02 -8.88 -2.24
C SER A 76 6.51 -8.72 -2.50
N GLY A 77 6.08 -8.84 -3.76
CA GLY A 77 4.66 -8.76 -4.09
C GLY A 77 3.79 -9.78 -3.32
N ARG A 78 4.37 -10.94 -2.97
CA ARG A 78 3.74 -11.93 -2.09
C ARG A 78 3.46 -11.32 -0.71
N TRP A 79 4.44 -10.67 -0.10
CA TRP A 79 4.28 -10.05 1.22
C TRP A 79 3.30 -8.87 1.19
N LEU A 80 3.35 -8.02 0.16
CA LEU A 80 2.34 -6.96 -0.02
C LEU A 80 0.92 -7.53 -0.06
N TRP A 81 0.74 -8.71 -0.67
CA TRP A 81 -0.55 -9.38 -0.72
C TRP A 81 -0.94 -10.12 0.57
N VAL A 82 -0.07 -10.88 1.26
CA VAL A 82 -0.45 -11.67 2.46
C VAL A 82 0.14 -11.27 3.80
N GLY A 83 1.19 -10.46 3.84
CA GLY A 83 1.88 -10.09 5.08
C GLY A 83 0.98 -9.37 6.09
N GLY A 84 1.33 -9.39 7.37
CA GLY A 84 0.62 -8.65 8.41
C GLY A 84 -0.81 -9.12 8.69
N VAL A 85 -1.03 -10.42 8.88
CA VAL A 85 -2.33 -10.94 9.34
C VAL A 85 -2.44 -10.79 10.85
#